data_AF-A0A1G9PQ16-F1
#
_entry.id   AF-A0A1G9PQ16-F1
#
_cell.length_a   1.000
_cell.length_b   1.000
_cell.length_c   1.000
_cell.angle_alpha   90.00
_cell.angle_beta   90.00
_cell.angle_gamma   90.00
#
_symmetry.space_group_name_H-M   'P 1'
#
loop_
_entity.id
_entity.type
_entity.pdbx_description
1 polymer ?
#
loop_
_entity_poly.entity_id
_entity_poly.type
_entity_poly.pdbx_seq_one_letter_code
_entity_poly.pdbx_strand_id
1 'polypeptide(L)'
;MKISKMPAAAMVAAAAMSTLAACGTETETATPETVTVTESQDAGDQDVAAQPTDQREEKQAAQLPASVSGYTDEARNELADKGVTEADVERALEAANNNEAGVSVEWDDDGYYEIEFQDIEIDIRPDGTVTEVDR
;
A
#
# COMPACT_ATOMS: atom_id res chain seq x y z
N MET A 1 16.17 -19.34 38.06
CA MET A 1 15.83 -18.48 39.21
C MET A 1 15.91 -17.04 38.71
N LYS A 2 14.79 -16.33 38.51
CA LYS A 2 14.06 -15.52 39.54
C LYS A 2 14.99 -14.43 40.12
N ILE A 3 14.74 -13.11 40.13
CA ILE A 3 13.60 -12.18 39.96
C ILE A 3 14.21 -10.76 39.87
N SER A 4 13.59 -9.81 39.13
CA SER A 4 13.22 -8.46 39.64
C SER A 4 12.74 -7.57 38.50
N LYS A 5 11.43 -7.41 38.31
CA LYS A 5 10.53 -6.42 38.98
C LYS A 5 10.70 -5.00 38.42
N MET A 6 9.76 -4.64 37.54
CA MET A 6 9.30 -3.26 37.30
C MET A 6 8.87 -2.60 38.62
N PRO A 7 8.79 -1.26 38.62
CA PRO A 7 7.48 -0.65 38.85
C PRO A 7 7.15 0.48 37.85
N ALA A 8 5.84 0.56 37.62
CA ALA A 8 5.11 1.56 36.85
C ALA A 8 5.15 2.98 37.43
N ALA A 9 4.93 3.96 36.56
CA ALA A 9 4.23 5.23 36.83
C ALA A 9 3.77 5.76 35.45
N ALA A 10 2.47 5.83 35.14
CA ALA A 10 1.54 6.94 35.48
C ALA A 10 1.91 8.21 34.67
N MET A 11 1.03 8.96 33.98
CA MET A 11 -0.42 9.05 33.86
C MET A 11 -0.69 10.24 32.90
N VAL A 12 -1.95 10.40 32.47
CA VAL A 12 -2.62 11.63 32.00
C VAL A 12 -2.70 11.87 30.48
N ALA A 13 -3.95 11.76 30.02
CA ALA A 13 -4.49 12.14 28.72
C ALA A 13 -4.59 13.67 28.55
N ALA A 14 -4.55 14.12 27.29
CA ALA A 14 -5.20 15.35 26.88
C ALA A 14 -5.70 15.21 25.43
N ALA A 15 -7.02 15.09 25.28
CA ALA A 15 -7.71 15.29 24.02
C ALA A 15 -7.69 16.79 23.67
N ALA A 16 -7.41 17.10 22.41
CA ALA A 16 -7.76 18.39 21.82
C ALA A 16 -8.18 18.16 20.36
N MET A 17 -9.47 17.88 20.18
CA MET A 17 -10.13 18.00 18.89
C MET A 17 -10.15 19.49 18.52
N SER A 18 -9.43 19.86 17.46
CA SER A 18 -9.59 21.16 16.81
C SER A 18 -10.61 21.00 15.70
N THR A 19 -11.83 21.41 15.98
CA THR A 19 -12.86 21.69 14.98
C THR A 19 -12.62 23.09 14.37
N LEU A 20 -13.24 23.32 13.22
CA LEU A 20 -13.56 24.60 12.54
C LEU A 20 -12.66 24.99 11.34
N ALA A 21 -13.22 24.83 10.14
CA ALA A 21 -13.51 25.92 9.18
C ALA A 21 -14.16 25.32 7.91
N ALA A 22 -15.45 25.58 7.68
CA ALA A 22 -15.98 26.50 6.65
C ALA A 22 -16.11 25.80 5.27
N CYS A 23 -17.28 25.31 4.87
CA CYS A 23 -18.45 26.03 4.32
C CYS A 23 -18.14 26.80 3.02
N GLY A 24 -18.84 26.42 1.94
CA GLY A 24 -18.83 27.04 0.61
C GLY A 24 -18.04 26.18 -0.39
N THR A 25 -18.62 25.57 -1.42
CA THR A 25 -19.71 26.07 -2.27
C THR A 25 -20.45 24.91 -2.91
N GLU A 26 -21.77 25.01 -2.82
CA GLU A 26 -22.74 24.19 -3.52
C GLU A 26 -22.61 24.46 -5.02
N THR A 27 -22.35 23.42 -5.82
CA THR A 27 -22.69 23.44 -7.25
C THR A 27 -23.74 22.37 -7.45
N GLU A 28 -24.98 22.79 -7.23
CA GLU A 28 -26.16 22.14 -7.75
C GLU A 28 -26.15 22.35 -9.28
N THR A 29 -26.05 21.27 -10.03
CA THR A 29 -26.57 21.22 -11.39
C THR A 29 -27.45 19.99 -11.46
N ALA A 30 -28.72 20.23 -11.19
CA ALA A 30 -29.78 19.31 -11.53
C ALA A 30 -29.89 19.23 -13.06
N THR A 31 -29.84 18.01 -13.59
CA THR A 31 -30.63 17.67 -14.77
C THR A 31 -31.05 16.21 -14.63
N PRO A 32 -32.33 15.92 -14.33
CA PRO A 32 -32.85 14.58 -14.44
C PRO A 32 -33.19 14.24 -15.91
N GLU A 33 -33.39 12.94 -16.13
CA GLU A 33 -34.05 12.30 -17.28
C GLU A 33 -33.13 11.69 -18.35
N THR A 34 -33.00 10.36 -18.32
CA THR A 34 -33.68 9.51 -19.32
C THR A 34 -33.67 8.05 -18.87
N VAL A 35 -34.88 7.54 -18.62
CA VAL A 35 -35.16 6.11 -18.51
C VAL A 35 -35.08 5.52 -19.91
N THR A 36 -34.24 4.50 -20.10
CA THR A 36 -34.46 3.54 -21.19
C THR A 36 -34.41 2.14 -20.62
N VAL A 37 -35.60 1.60 -20.37
CA VAL A 37 -35.82 0.16 -20.20
C VAL A 37 -35.55 -0.48 -21.54
N THR A 38 -34.64 -1.45 -21.58
CA THR A 38 -34.65 -2.47 -22.63
C THR A 38 -34.65 -3.82 -21.92
N GLU A 39 -35.85 -4.32 -21.66
CA GLU A 39 -36.08 -5.74 -21.47
C GLU A 39 -35.74 -6.43 -22.81
N SER A 40 -34.82 -7.37 -22.76
CA SER A 40 -34.72 -8.43 -23.75
C SER A 40 -34.41 -9.70 -22.98
N GLN A 41 -35.48 -10.43 -22.71
CA GLN A 41 -35.47 -11.80 -22.25
C GLN A 41 -35.04 -12.68 -23.43
N ASP A 42 -33.91 -13.36 -23.32
CA ASP A 42 -33.69 -14.63 -24.00
C ASP A 42 -32.83 -15.54 -23.13
N ALA A 43 -33.28 -16.79 -23.02
CA ALA A 43 -32.72 -17.80 -22.15
C ALA A 43 -31.67 -18.61 -22.92
N GLY A 44 -30.50 -18.84 -22.32
CA GLY A 44 -29.58 -19.84 -22.84
C GLY A 44 -28.17 -19.75 -22.27
N ASP A 45 -27.75 -20.86 -21.67
CA ASP A 45 -26.37 -21.33 -21.50
C ASP A 45 -25.37 -20.53 -20.64
N GLN A 46 -25.13 -21.10 -19.45
CA GLN A 46 -23.81 -21.38 -18.86
C GLN A 46 -22.66 -20.48 -19.33
N ASP A 47 -22.31 -19.47 -18.53
CA ASP A 47 -20.94 -18.98 -18.50
C ASP A 47 -20.59 -18.57 -17.07
N VAL A 48 -19.55 -19.20 -16.54
CA VAL A 48 -18.90 -18.85 -15.28
C VAL A 48 -18.21 -17.50 -15.48
N ALA A 49 -18.98 -16.42 -15.41
CA ALA A 49 -18.47 -15.07 -15.51
C ALA A 49 -17.71 -14.72 -14.23
N ALA A 50 -16.40 -14.86 -14.35
CA ALA A 50 -15.33 -14.27 -13.56
C ALA A 50 -15.77 -13.14 -12.63
N GLN A 51 -15.38 -13.26 -11.35
CA GLN A 51 -15.30 -12.09 -10.48
C GLN A 51 -14.39 -11.05 -11.16
N PRO A 52 -14.71 -9.75 -11.10
CA PRO A 52 -13.81 -8.72 -11.58
C PRO A 52 -12.68 -8.57 -10.56
N THR A 53 -11.65 -9.43 -10.63
CA THR A 53 -10.39 -9.25 -9.89
C THR A 53 -9.45 -8.29 -10.61
N ASP A 54 -9.66 -8.04 -11.91
CA ASP A 54 -8.69 -7.32 -12.77
C ASP A 54 -8.54 -5.81 -12.51
N GLN A 55 -9.40 -5.17 -11.69
CA GLN A 55 -9.30 -3.71 -11.49
C GLN A 55 -8.40 -3.28 -10.31
N ARG A 56 -7.92 -4.22 -9.48
CA ARG A 56 -6.91 -3.93 -8.44
C ARG A 56 -5.50 -4.11 -8.98
N GLU A 57 -5.27 -5.19 -9.71
CA GLU A 57 -3.97 -5.51 -10.32
C GLU A 57 -3.56 -4.47 -11.38
N GLU A 58 -4.50 -3.98 -12.21
CA GLU A 58 -4.20 -2.94 -13.21
C GLU A 58 -4.06 -1.52 -12.63
N LYS A 59 -4.53 -1.26 -11.40
CA LYS A 59 -4.36 0.04 -10.70
C LYS A 59 -3.17 0.08 -9.74
N GLN A 60 -2.65 -1.08 -9.33
CA GLN A 60 -1.47 -1.18 -8.46
C GLN A 60 -0.16 -0.89 -9.21
N ALA A 61 -0.15 -1.05 -10.54
CA ALA A 61 0.85 -0.46 -11.43
C ALA A 61 0.71 1.08 -11.60
N ALA A 62 0.16 1.77 -10.59
CA ALA A 62 0.51 3.16 -10.33
C ALA A 62 2.02 3.18 -10.03
N GLN A 63 2.80 3.18 -11.11
CA GLN A 63 4.25 3.04 -11.23
C GLN A 63 5.00 3.07 -9.90
N LEU A 64 5.50 1.89 -9.50
CA LEU A 64 6.57 1.78 -8.51
C LEU A 64 7.62 2.87 -8.75
N PRO A 65 8.22 3.43 -7.69
CA PRO A 65 9.29 4.39 -7.87
C PRO A 65 10.40 3.77 -8.72
N ALA A 66 10.91 4.55 -9.68
CA ALA A 66 11.97 4.07 -10.57
C ALA A 66 13.30 3.85 -9.84
N SER A 67 13.47 4.43 -8.66
CA SER A 67 14.67 4.36 -7.85
C SER A 67 14.37 4.64 -6.38
N VAL A 68 15.19 4.10 -5.48
CA VAL A 68 15.19 4.47 -4.06
C VAL A 68 15.63 5.93 -3.93
N SER A 69 14.85 6.73 -3.19
CA SER A 69 15.15 8.14 -2.91
C SER A 69 15.77 8.33 -1.52
N GLY A 70 15.58 7.37 -0.61
CA GLY A 70 16.16 7.37 0.72
C GLY A 70 15.64 6.21 1.58
N TYR A 71 16.10 6.21 2.83
CA TYR A 71 15.74 5.22 3.85
C TYR A 71 15.35 5.97 5.13
N THR A 72 14.29 5.51 5.80
CA THR A 72 14.00 5.88 7.18
C THR A 72 15.12 5.42 8.13
N ASP A 73 15.15 5.96 9.35
CA ASP A 73 16.11 5.49 10.37
C ASP A 73 15.87 4.01 10.73
N GLU A 74 14.62 3.56 10.66
CA GLU A 74 14.21 2.17 10.87
C GLU A 74 14.79 1.25 9.80
N ALA A 75 14.50 1.50 8.52
CA ALA A 75 15.07 0.77 7.39
C ALA A 75 16.61 0.75 7.42
N ARG A 76 17.27 1.85 7.83
CA ARG A 76 18.74 1.87 7.95
C ARG A 76 19.28 0.94 9.02
N ASN A 77 18.58 0.83 10.15
CA ASN A 77 18.97 -0.11 11.20
C ASN A 77 18.74 -1.54 10.74
N GLU A 78 17.63 -1.79 10.05
CA GLU A 78 17.26 -3.11 9.55
C GLU A 78 18.20 -3.62 8.46
N LEU A 79 18.66 -2.78 7.54
CA LEU A 79 19.71 -3.15 6.58
C LEU A 79 20.93 -3.77 7.32
N ALA A 80 21.36 -3.16 8.41
CA ALA A 80 22.48 -3.64 9.20
C ALA A 80 22.15 -4.92 9.99
N ASP A 81 20.98 -4.97 10.64
CA ASP A 81 20.56 -6.07 11.51
C ASP A 81 20.20 -7.34 10.72
N LYS A 82 19.59 -7.17 9.54
CA LYS A 82 19.17 -8.25 8.63
C LYS A 82 20.28 -8.65 7.64
N GLY A 83 21.36 -7.87 7.58
CA GLY A 83 22.47 -8.12 6.66
C GLY A 83 22.05 -7.97 5.19
N VAL A 84 21.17 -7.01 4.92
CA VAL A 84 20.71 -6.63 3.58
C VAL A 84 21.47 -5.37 3.15
N THR A 85 21.99 -5.35 1.94
CA THR A 85 22.70 -4.17 1.41
C THR A 85 21.76 -3.26 0.64
N GLU A 86 22.12 -1.97 0.49
CA GLU A 86 21.36 -1.05 -0.35
C GLU A 86 21.24 -1.57 -1.80
N ALA A 87 22.26 -2.28 -2.31
CA ALA A 87 22.22 -2.90 -3.63
C ALA A 87 21.21 -4.04 -3.74
N ASP A 88 20.96 -4.77 -2.65
CA ASP A 88 19.96 -5.82 -2.61
C ASP A 88 18.54 -5.22 -2.68
N VAL A 89 18.31 -4.09 -1.98
CA VAL A 89 17.07 -3.31 -2.07
C VAL A 89 16.85 -2.75 -3.47
N GLU A 90 17.89 -2.15 -4.07
CA GLU A 90 17.83 -1.67 -5.46
C GLU A 90 17.48 -2.80 -6.42
N ARG A 91 18.02 -4.01 -6.17
CA ARG A 91 17.74 -5.17 -7.00
C ARG A 91 16.30 -5.67 -6.86
N ALA A 92 15.74 -5.68 -5.65
CA ALA A 92 14.33 -6.01 -5.43
C ALA A 92 13.41 -5.02 -6.15
N LEU A 93 13.69 -3.71 -6.04
CA LEU A 93 12.93 -2.67 -6.75
C LEU A 93 13.06 -2.79 -8.27
N GLU A 94 14.26 -3.10 -8.79
CA GLU A 94 14.47 -3.34 -10.21
C GLU A 94 13.68 -4.57 -10.71
N ALA A 95 13.73 -5.68 -9.96
CA ALA A 95 12.99 -6.90 -10.29
C ALA A 95 11.47 -6.62 -10.37
N ALA A 96 10.97 -5.83 -9.42
CA ALA A 96 9.57 -5.40 -9.39
C ALA A 96 9.21 -4.51 -10.59
N ASN A 97 10.01 -3.50 -10.89
CA ASN A 97 9.82 -2.62 -12.06
C ASN A 97 9.87 -3.39 -13.40
N ASN A 98 10.66 -4.46 -13.46
CA ASN A 98 10.82 -5.29 -14.65
C ASN A 98 9.81 -6.45 -14.72
N ASN A 99 8.93 -6.61 -13.73
CA ASN A 99 8.00 -7.75 -13.61
C ASN A 99 8.72 -9.11 -13.75
N GLU A 100 9.85 -9.25 -13.05
CA GLU A 100 10.66 -10.47 -13.10
C GLU A 100 9.96 -11.67 -12.44
N ALA A 101 10.33 -12.88 -12.85
CA ALA A 101 9.78 -14.08 -12.24
C ALA A 101 10.19 -14.18 -10.75
N GLY A 102 9.22 -14.41 -9.87
CA GLY A 102 9.46 -14.57 -8.44
C GLY A 102 9.50 -13.27 -7.64
N VAL A 103 9.02 -12.15 -8.22
CA VAL A 103 8.72 -10.93 -7.47
C VAL A 103 7.22 -10.87 -7.13
N SER A 104 6.90 -10.45 -5.91
CA SER A 104 5.54 -10.04 -5.52
C SER A 104 5.54 -8.54 -5.25
N VAL A 105 4.44 -7.88 -5.59
CA VAL A 105 4.24 -6.45 -5.30
C VAL A 105 2.82 -6.27 -4.80
N GLU A 106 2.68 -5.84 -3.56
CA GLU A 106 1.39 -5.59 -2.93
C GLU A 106 1.31 -4.13 -2.47
N TRP A 107 0.11 -3.54 -2.53
CA TRP A 107 -0.12 -2.19 -2.01
C TRP A 107 -0.84 -2.29 -0.69
N ASP A 108 -0.22 -1.75 0.36
CA ASP A 108 -0.79 -1.66 1.70
C ASP A 108 -1.63 -0.39 1.87
N ASP A 109 -2.67 -0.43 2.69
CA ASP A 109 -3.55 0.73 2.91
C ASP A 109 -2.89 1.85 3.75
N ASP A 110 -1.76 1.58 4.36
CA ASP A 110 -0.89 2.56 5.03
C ASP A 110 0.01 3.37 4.07
N GLY A 111 -0.05 3.07 2.77
CA GLY A 111 0.48 3.96 1.72
C GLY A 111 1.90 3.63 1.23
N TYR A 112 2.28 2.36 1.30
CA TYR A 112 3.52 1.83 0.75
C TYR A 112 3.25 0.61 -0.14
N TYR A 113 4.24 0.29 -0.98
CA TYR A 113 4.32 -0.97 -1.70
C TYR A 113 5.20 -1.93 -0.90
N GLU A 114 4.69 -3.13 -0.63
CA GLU A 114 5.48 -4.25 -0.15
C GLU A 114 6.02 -5.01 -1.38
N ILE A 115 7.33 -5.15 -1.47
CA ILE A 115 8.01 -5.86 -2.56
C ILE A 115 8.78 -7.03 -1.98
N GLU A 116 8.39 -8.24 -2.36
CA GLU A 116 9.10 -9.48 -2.00
C GLU A 116 9.88 -9.99 -3.22
N PHE A 117 11.19 -10.17 -3.06
CA PHE A 117 12.05 -10.77 -4.08
C PHE A 117 13.12 -11.66 -3.45
N GLN A 118 13.09 -12.96 -3.79
CA GLN A 118 13.93 -14.00 -3.18
C GLN A 118 13.67 -14.13 -1.67
N ASP A 119 14.65 -13.79 -0.85
CA ASP A 119 14.59 -13.76 0.61
C ASP A 119 14.64 -12.32 1.12
N ILE A 120 14.15 -11.34 0.35
CA ILE A 120 14.16 -9.93 0.75
C ILE A 120 12.77 -9.35 0.58
N GLU A 121 12.29 -8.67 1.61
CA GLU A 121 11.03 -7.92 1.62
C GLU A 121 11.35 -6.44 1.90
N ILE A 122 10.78 -5.53 1.12
CA ILE A 122 10.95 -4.09 1.32
C ILE A 122 9.61 -3.37 1.27
N ASP A 123 9.43 -2.42 2.18
CA ASP A 123 8.35 -1.46 2.12
C ASP A 123 8.85 -0.16 1.52
N ILE A 124 8.25 0.27 0.41
CA ILE A 124 8.65 1.46 -0.31
C ILE A 124 7.47 2.38 -0.62
N ARG A 125 7.61 3.65 -0.24
CA ARG A 125 6.62 4.68 -0.53
C ARG A 125 6.64 5.07 -2.02
N PRO A 126 5.54 5.64 -2.55
CA PRO A 126 5.51 6.16 -3.92
C PRO A 126 6.59 7.20 -4.27
N ASP A 127 7.19 7.85 -3.27
CA ASP A 127 8.29 8.81 -3.45
C ASP A 127 9.69 8.15 -3.48
N GLY A 128 9.77 6.82 -3.38
CA GLY A 128 11.01 6.05 -3.35
C GLY A 128 11.64 5.89 -1.97
N THR A 129 11.00 6.38 -0.90
CA THR A 129 11.53 6.21 0.46
C THR A 129 11.24 4.81 0.96
N VAL A 130 12.29 4.06 1.32
CA VAL A 130 12.17 2.74 1.95
C VAL A 130 11.92 2.91 3.44
N THR A 131 10.88 2.28 3.95
CA THR A 131 10.43 2.38 5.34
C THR A 131 10.86 1.20 6.20
N GLU A 132 10.85 -0.01 5.64
CA GLU A 132 11.19 -1.27 6.31
C GLU A 132 11.95 -2.19 5.34
N VAL A 133 12.81 -3.05 5.90
CA VAL A 133 13.58 -4.06 5.16
C VAL A 133 13.66 -5.35 5.98
N ASP A 134 13.28 -6.49 5.40
CA ASP A 134 13.44 -7.81 6.04
C ASP A 134 14.12 -8.85 5.13
N ARG A 135 14.58 -9.94 5.76
CA ARG A 135 15.22 -11.12 5.18
C ARG A 135 14.81 -12.43 5.86
#